data_AF-A0A919ZS30-F1
#
_entry.id   AF-A0A919ZS30-F1
#
_cell.length_a   1.000
_cell.length_b   1.000
_cell.length_c   1.000
_cell.angle_alpha   90.00
_cell.angle_beta   90.00
_cell.angle_gamma   90.00
#
_symmetry.space_group_name_H-M   'P 1'
#
loop_
_entity.id
_entity.type
_entity.pdbx_description
1 polymer ?
#
loop_
_entity_poly.entity_id
_entity_poly.type
_entity_poly.pdbx_seq_one_letter_code
_entity_poly.pdbx_strand_id
1 'polypeptide(L)'
;MDINANSSTNVYSDKKDKILNGLNANNVMLRTSIDVDGAIVSTNDYFFEKTKFLNMDVQNFNVNVEKADACYNIDIESKSFLNRFYALCLNDSGVFSDNYFNMLPGEKRKIQFIPSEKFSGSTKFDPRLEFNSVLGLCS
;
A
#
# COMPACT_ATOMS: atom_id res chain seq x y z
N MET A 1 20.57 -9.81 -13.64
CA MET A 1 21.45 -8.66 -13.34
C MET A 1 22.15 -8.99 -12.04
N ASP A 2 23.46 -8.82 -11.97
CA ASP A 2 24.24 -9.16 -10.78
C ASP A 2 24.49 -7.87 -9.97
N ILE A 3 24.10 -7.87 -8.69
CA ILE A 3 24.24 -6.73 -7.78
C ILE A 3 25.07 -7.20 -6.60
N ASN A 4 26.23 -6.58 -6.40
CA ASN A 4 27.15 -6.95 -5.32
C ASN A 4 26.48 -6.77 -3.94
N ALA A 5 26.82 -7.66 -3.02
CA ALA A 5 26.35 -7.58 -1.63
C ALA A 5 26.71 -6.22 -1.01
N ASN A 6 25.77 -5.65 -0.26
CA ASN A 6 25.91 -4.35 0.42
C ASN A 6 26.34 -3.20 -0.51
N SER A 7 25.85 -3.19 -1.75
CA SER A 7 26.12 -2.13 -2.72
C SER A 7 24.84 -1.47 -3.24
N SER A 8 25.00 -0.36 -3.96
CA SER A 8 23.94 0.29 -4.73
C SER A 8 24.41 0.47 -6.16
N THR A 9 23.56 0.12 -7.13
CA THR A 9 23.87 0.21 -8.55
C THR A 9 22.76 0.99 -9.25
N ASN A 10 23.13 1.99 -10.05
CA ASN A 10 22.18 2.65 -10.93
C ASN A 10 21.94 1.76 -12.17
N VAL A 11 20.75 1.19 -12.24
CA VAL A 11 20.36 0.26 -13.30
C VAL A 11 19.57 0.93 -14.44
N TYR A 12 19.07 2.14 -14.20
CA TYR A 12 18.28 2.90 -15.16
C TYR A 12 18.27 4.39 -14.81
N SER A 13 18.52 5.24 -15.81
CA SER A 13 18.42 6.69 -15.69
C SER A 13 17.94 7.30 -17.00
N ASP A 14 16.96 8.20 -16.90
CA ASP A 14 16.43 8.92 -18.05
C ASP A 14 15.85 10.28 -17.63
N LYS A 15 15.57 11.15 -18.60
CA LYS A 15 14.93 12.45 -18.36
C LYS A 15 13.45 12.26 -18.06
N LYS A 16 12.92 13.04 -17.11
CA LYS A 16 11.49 13.05 -16.73
C LYS A 16 10.57 13.16 -17.96
N ASP A 17 10.82 14.11 -18.85
CA ASP A 17 9.99 14.34 -20.03
C ASP A 17 9.98 13.15 -20.99
N LYS A 18 11.10 12.41 -21.06
CA LYS A 18 11.20 11.20 -21.87
C LYS A 18 10.43 10.03 -21.26
N ILE A 19 10.47 9.88 -19.94
CA ILE A 19 9.67 8.87 -19.21
C ILE A 19 8.17 9.18 -19.33
N LEU A 20 7.80 10.45 -19.15
CA LEU A 20 6.39 10.88 -19.25
C LEU A 20 5.88 10.79 -20.68
N ASN A 21 6.71 11.06 -21.69
CA ASN A 21 6.36 10.99 -23.10
C ASN A 21 5.04 11.74 -23.44
N GLY A 22 4.90 12.95 -22.88
CA GLY A 22 3.70 13.79 -23.06
C GLY A 22 2.52 13.48 -22.13
N LEU A 23 2.60 12.46 -21.28
CA LEU A 23 1.59 12.19 -20.26
C LEU A 23 1.55 13.30 -19.20
N ASN A 24 0.34 13.63 -18.74
CA ASN A 24 0.15 14.59 -17.66
C ASN A 24 0.65 13.99 -16.33
N ALA A 25 1.67 14.60 -15.74
CA ALA A 25 2.29 14.18 -14.48
C ALA A 25 1.30 14.06 -13.30
N ASN A 26 0.17 14.77 -13.34
CA ASN A 26 -0.86 14.72 -12.31
C ASN A 26 -1.67 13.41 -12.34
N ASN A 27 -1.62 12.67 -13.46
CA ASN A 27 -2.44 11.48 -13.71
C ASN A 27 -1.62 10.19 -13.72
N VAL A 28 -0.31 10.27 -13.48
CA VAL A 28 0.59 9.12 -13.67
C VAL A 28 1.54 8.94 -12.51
N MET A 29 1.82 7.67 -12.25
CA MET A 29 2.80 7.21 -11.26
C MET A 29 3.69 6.17 -11.95
N LEU A 30 4.97 6.15 -11.58
CA LEU A 30 5.90 5.10 -11.98
C LEU A 30 6.02 4.09 -10.84
N ARG A 31 5.54 2.88 -11.07
CA ARG A 31 5.83 1.73 -10.20
C ARG A 31 7.02 0.96 -10.75
N THR A 32 8.04 0.76 -9.92
CA THR A 32 9.17 -0.11 -10.22
C THR A 32 9.16 -1.30 -9.28
N SER A 33 9.67 -2.43 -9.74
CA SER A 33 9.80 -3.64 -8.94
C SER A 33 11.14 -4.32 -9.18
N ILE A 34 11.60 -5.05 -8.16
CA ILE A 34 12.72 -5.99 -8.27
C ILE A 34 12.11 -7.38 -8.23
N ASP A 35 12.29 -8.12 -9.32
CA ASP A 35 11.93 -9.52 -9.46
C ASP A 35 13.19 -10.38 -9.29
N VAL A 36 13.11 -11.36 -8.38
CA VAL A 36 14.12 -12.39 -8.18
C VAL A 36 13.44 -13.75 -8.36
N ASP A 37 13.80 -14.46 -9.42
CA ASP A 37 13.28 -15.80 -9.75
C ASP A 37 11.75 -15.90 -9.81
N GLY A 38 11.09 -14.86 -10.33
CA GLY A 38 9.63 -14.78 -10.45
C GLY A 38 8.92 -14.25 -9.20
N ALA A 39 9.67 -13.87 -8.16
CA ALA A 39 9.14 -13.28 -6.94
C ALA A 39 9.50 -11.79 -6.86
N ILE A 40 8.48 -10.95 -6.66
CA ILE A 40 8.69 -9.52 -6.40
C ILE A 40 9.18 -9.35 -4.95
N VAL A 41 10.47 -8.98 -4.80
CA VAL A 41 11.11 -8.79 -3.49
C VAL A 41 11.10 -7.33 -3.02
N SER A 42 10.84 -6.39 -3.92
CA SER A 42 10.73 -4.97 -3.61
C SER A 42 9.90 -4.25 -4.66
N THR A 43 9.14 -3.25 -4.22
CA THR A 43 8.40 -2.32 -5.09
C THR A 43 8.62 -0.89 -4.63
N ASN A 44 8.71 0.05 -5.56
CA ASN A 44 8.73 1.47 -5.24
C ASN A 44 7.83 2.26 -6.18
N ASP A 45 7.10 3.21 -5.61
CA ASP A 45 6.18 4.07 -6.33
C ASP A 45 6.69 5.50 -6.33
N TYR A 46 6.80 6.08 -7.52
CA TYR A 46 7.22 7.45 -7.73
C TYR A 46 6.12 8.25 -8.40
N PHE A 47 5.69 9.33 -7.75
CA PHE A 47 4.78 10.31 -8.33
C PHE A 47 5.59 11.43 -8.98
N PHE A 48 5.19 11.81 -10.19
CA PHE A 48 5.84 12.88 -10.95
C PHE A 48 5.43 14.28 -10.48
N GLU A 49 4.46 14.36 -9.57
CA GLU A 49 3.99 15.59 -8.95
C GLU A 49 3.71 15.43 -7.46
N LYS A 50 3.59 16.56 -6.77
CA LYS A 50 3.22 16.57 -5.34
C LYS A 50 1.81 16.01 -5.18
N THR A 51 1.58 15.26 -4.09
CA THR A 51 0.30 14.57 -3.82
C THR A 51 -0.94 15.47 -3.94
N LYS A 52 -0.84 16.74 -3.52
CA LYS A 52 -1.96 17.70 -3.63
C LYS A 52 -2.32 18.07 -5.06
N PHE A 53 -1.46 17.86 -6.05
CA PHE A 53 -1.73 18.16 -7.45
C PHE A 53 -2.13 16.91 -8.25
N LEU A 54 -2.10 15.73 -7.64
CA LEU A 54 -2.49 14.50 -8.29
C LEU A 54 -4.01 14.48 -8.47
N ASN A 55 -4.45 14.14 -9.67
CA ASN A 55 -5.85 13.87 -9.95
C ASN A 55 -6.13 12.44 -9.52
N MET A 56 -6.62 12.28 -8.30
CA MET A 56 -6.96 10.98 -7.74
C MET A 56 -8.44 10.70 -7.90
N ASP A 57 -8.76 9.49 -8.34
CA ASP A 57 -10.12 8.99 -8.30
C ASP A 57 -10.62 8.88 -6.85
N VAL A 58 -11.94 8.95 -6.67
CA VAL A 58 -12.55 8.61 -5.40
C VAL A 58 -12.20 7.16 -5.06
N GLN A 59 -11.73 6.95 -3.83
CA GLN A 59 -11.32 5.63 -3.38
C GLN A 59 -12.46 4.62 -3.48
N ASN A 60 -12.15 3.43 -3.97
CA ASN A 60 -13.09 2.32 -4.06
C ASN A 60 -12.34 1.01 -3.83
N PHE A 61 -12.79 0.24 -2.85
CA PHE A 61 -12.15 -1.00 -2.43
C PHE A 61 -13.14 -1.92 -1.70
N ASN A 62 -12.80 -3.20 -1.64
CA ASN A 62 -13.44 -4.18 -0.77
C ASN A 62 -12.48 -4.57 0.35
N VAL A 63 -13.02 -4.81 1.54
CA VAL A 63 -12.27 -5.42 2.66
C VAL A 63 -13.08 -6.58 3.21
N ASN A 64 -12.39 -7.70 3.45
CA ASN A 64 -12.89 -8.83 4.23
C ASN A 64 -11.99 -9.02 5.46
N VAL A 65 -12.60 -9.19 6.63
CA VAL A 65 -11.88 -9.37 7.89
C VAL A 65 -12.30 -10.70 8.50
N GLU A 66 -11.33 -11.56 8.75
CA GLU A 66 -11.54 -12.88 9.34
C GLU A 66 -10.68 -13.05 10.58
N LYS A 67 -11.29 -13.49 11.67
CA LYS A 67 -10.55 -13.85 12.89
C LYS A 67 -9.75 -15.14 12.64
N ALA A 68 -8.47 -15.14 12.96
CA ALA A 68 -7.57 -16.28 12.83
C ALA A 68 -6.73 -16.42 14.09
N ASP A 69 -7.01 -17.44 14.91
CA ASP A 69 -6.34 -17.70 16.19
C ASP A 69 -6.23 -16.44 17.08
N ALA A 70 -5.03 -15.88 17.17
CA ALA A 70 -4.69 -14.70 17.98
C ALA A 70 -4.64 -13.39 17.18
N CYS A 71 -4.98 -13.39 15.90
CA CYS A 71 -4.96 -12.22 15.03
C CYS A 71 -6.22 -12.11 14.14
N TYR A 72 -6.24 -11.10 13.29
CA TYR A 72 -7.27 -10.88 12.28
C TYR A 72 -6.60 -10.79 10.91
N ASN A 73 -6.97 -11.68 10.00
CA ASN A 73 -6.58 -11.61 8.60
C ASN A 73 -7.49 -10.61 7.88
N ILE A 74 -6.88 -9.72 7.10
CA ILE A 74 -7.58 -8.64 6.40
C ILE A 74 -7.20 -8.76 4.92
N ASP A 75 -8.17 -9.14 4.11
CA ASP A 75 -8.05 -9.19 2.66
C ASP A 75 -8.59 -7.88 2.06
N ILE A 76 -7.76 -7.21 1.26
CA ILE A 76 -8.09 -5.93 0.63
C ILE A 76 -8.03 -6.12 -0.88
N GLU A 77 -9.05 -5.67 -1.59
CA GLU A 77 -9.10 -5.63 -3.04
C GLU A 77 -9.37 -4.21 -3.52
N SER A 78 -8.48 -3.68 -4.34
CA SER A 78 -8.59 -2.33 -4.86
C SER A 78 -9.44 -2.28 -6.14
N LYS A 79 -10.38 -1.33 -6.22
CA LYS A 79 -11.15 -1.04 -7.44
C LYS A 79 -10.80 0.31 -8.08
N SER A 80 -10.17 1.20 -7.31
CA SER A 80 -9.53 2.43 -7.79
C SER A 80 -8.03 2.39 -7.50
N PHE A 81 -7.31 3.47 -7.77
CA PHE A 81 -6.02 3.68 -7.11
C PHE A 81 -6.26 4.02 -5.63
N LEU A 82 -5.49 3.40 -4.73
CA LEU A 82 -5.49 3.73 -3.30
C LEU A 82 -4.12 4.25 -2.93
N ASN A 83 -4.03 5.55 -2.66
CA ASN A 83 -2.79 6.20 -2.27
C ASN A 83 -2.59 6.08 -0.75
N ARG A 84 -1.48 5.48 -0.32
CA ARG A 84 -1.15 5.27 1.09
C ARG A 84 -2.33 4.72 1.88
N PHE A 85 -2.98 3.67 1.37
CA PHE A 85 -4.04 2.95 2.06
C PHE A 85 -3.61 2.58 3.46
N TYR A 86 -4.48 2.81 4.42
CA TYR A 86 -4.20 2.52 5.81
C TYR A 86 -5.37 1.91 6.56
N ALA A 87 -5.03 1.12 7.57
CA ALA A 87 -5.95 0.56 8.54
C ALA A 87 -5.67 1.13 9.94
N LEU A 88 -6.73 1.38 10.71
CA LEU A 88 -6.69 1.81 12.11
C LEU A 88 -7.53 0.89 12.97
N CYS A 89 -7.17 0.74 14.25
CA CYS A 89 -8.03 0.14 15.25
C CYS A 89 -8.42 1.19 16.30
N LEU A 90 -9.71 1.44 16.48
CA LEU A 90 -10.21 2.52 17.34
C LEU A 90 -10.37 2.13 18.81
N ASN A 91 -10.22 0.85 19.16
CA ASN A 91 -10.37 0.35 20.54
C ASN A 91 -9.17 -0.44 21.03
N ASP A 92 -8.08 -0.48 20.28
CA ASP A 92 -6.87 -1.18 20.67
C ASP A 92 -5.62 -0.58 20.01
N SER A 93 -4.47 -0.77 20.64
CA SER A 93 -3.16 -0.30 20.17
C SER A 93 -2.33 -1.44 19.57
N GLY A 94 -2.99 -2.46 19.03
CA GLY A 94 -2.34 -3.56 18.32
C GLY A 94 -1.57 -3.09 17.07
N VAL A 95 -0.93 -4.03 16.39
CA VAL A 95 -0.05 -3.75 15.25
C VAL A 95 -0.61 -4.35 13.96
N PHE A 96 -0.46 -3.61 12.86
CA PHE A 96 -0.72 -4.11 11.51
C PHE A 96 0.58 -4.60 10.89
N SER A 97 0.54 -5.73 10.18
CA SER A 97 1.70 -6.30 9.49
C SER A 97 2.22 -5.40 8.36
N ASP A 98 1.35 -4.59 7.77
CA ASP A 98 1.67 -3.62 6.72
C ASP A 98 0.63 -2.48 6.75
N ASN A 99 1.06 -1.26 6.45
CA ASN A 99 0.22 -0.07 6.50
C ASN A 99 0.81 1.04 5.59
N TYR A 100 0.00 2.00 5.18
CA TYR A 100 0.40 3.14 4.32
C TYR A 100 1.00 2.74 2.96
N PHE A 101 0.51 1.66 2.35
CA PHE A 101 0.95 1.20 1.03
C PHE A 101 0.02 1.69 -0.08
N ASN A 102 0.51 1.73 -1.32
CA ASN A 102 -0.32 2.01 -2.48
C ASN A 102 -0.91 0.73 -3.08
N MET A 103 -2.11 0.81 -3.65
CA MET A 103 -2.71 -0.27 -4.44
C MET A 103 -3.20 0.24 -5.79
N LEU A 104 -2.87 -0.47 -6.86
CA LEU A 104 -3.43 -0.24 -8.20
C LEU A 104 -4.79 -0.95 -8.34
N PRO A 105 -5.67 -0.48 -9.24
CA PRO A 105 -6.92 -1.17 -9.53
C PRO A 105 -6.71 -2.66 -9.85
N GLY A 106 -7.47 -3.53 -9.21
CA GLY A 106 -7.38 -4.99 -9.35
C GLY A 106 -6.35 -5.66 -8.44
N GLU A 107 -5.48 -4.91 -7.76
CA GLU A 107 -4.53 -5.50 -6.81
C GLU A 107 -5.24 -6.02 -5.57
N LYS A 108 -4.69 -7.13 -5.05
CA LYS A 108 -5.13 -7.77 -3.81
C LYS A 108 -3.96 -7.78 -2.83
N ARG A 109 -4.23 -7.43 -1.58
CA ARG A 109 -3.24 -7.46 -0.51
C ARG A 109 -3.83 -8.10 0.73
N LYS A 110 -3.01 -8.89 1.42
CA LYS A 110 -3.34 -9.47 2.72
C LYS A 110 -2.48 -8.80 3.78
N ILE A 111 -3.12 -8.31 4.83
CA ILE A 111 -2.44 -7.83 6.03
C ILE A 111 -3.03 -8.52 7.26
N GLN A 112 -2.30 -8.46 8.37
CA GLN A 112 -2.77 -8.97 9.66
C GLN A 112 -2.85 -7.85 10.67
N PHE A 113 -3.88 -7.87 11.51
CA PHE A 113 -3.93 -7.10 12.74
C PHE A 113 -3.70 -8.02 13.94
N ILE A 114 -2.67 -7.72 14.73
CA ILE A 114 -2.33 -8.43 15.95
C ILE A 114 -2.74 -7.54 17.13
N PRO A 115 -3.74 -7.94 17.93
CA PRO A 115 -4.18 -7.17 19.09
C PRO A 115 -3.04 -6.94 20.09
N SER A 116 -3.13 -5.86 20.87
CA SER A 116 -2.20 -5.61 21.97
C SER A 116 -2.29 -6.71 23.04
N GLU A 117 -1.30 -6.77 23.93
CA GLU A 117 -1.24 -7.74 25.02
C GLU A 117 -2.52 -7.75 25.88
N LYS A 118 -3.22 -6.61 25.99
CA LYS A 118 -4.50 -6.48 26.71
C LYS A 118 -5.58 -7.42 26.17
N PHE A 119 -5.55 -7.72 24.88
CA PHE A 119 -6.55 -8.53 24.20
C PHE A 119 -5.98 -9.78 23.53
N SER A 120 -4.68 -10.03 23.70
CA SER A 120 -4.01 -11.23 23.19
C SER A 120 -4.70 -12.49 23.71
N GLY A 121 -5.06 -13.40 22.80
CA GLY A 121 -5.77 -14.65 23.12
C GLY A 121 -7.23 -14.46 23.59
N SER A 122 -7.78 -13.24 23.59
CA SER A 122 -9.17 -13.01 23.96
C SER A 122 -10.13 -13.51 22.89
N THR A 123 -10.97 -14.47 23.25
CA THR A 123 -12.04 -14.96 22.36
C THR A 123 -13.15 -13.93 22.16
N LYS A 124 -13.27 -12.96 23.07
CA LYS A 124 -14.34 -11.94 23.10
C LYS A 124 -13.95 -10.57 22.56
N PHE A 125 -12.67 -10.36 22.25
CA PHE A 125 -12.25 -9.09 21.65
C PHE A 125 -12.82 -8.97 20.23
N ASP A 126 -13.35 -7.79 19.92
CA ASP A 126 -13.89 -7.42 18.61
C ASP A 126 -13.26 -6.07 18.20
N PRO A 127 -12.36 -6.05 17.20
CA PRO A 127 -11.63 -4.85 16.83
C PRO A 127 -12.51 -3.91 16.01
N ARG A 128 -12.55 -2.64 16.40
CA ARG A 128 -13.19 -1.57 15.61
C ARG A 128 -12.19 -1.10 14.56
N LEU A 129 -12.18 -1.77 13.41
CA LEU A 129 -11.27 -1.46 12.31
C LEU A 129 -11.86 -0.40 11.37
N GLU A 130 -11.04 0.57 11.00
CA GLU A 130 -11.34 1.53 9.94
C GLU A 130 -10.29 1.44 8.83
N PHE A 131 -10.75 1.64 7.59
CA PHE A 131 -9.94 1.53 6.37
C PHE A 131 -10.13 2.78 5.53
N ASN A 132 -9.04 3.36 5.06
CA ASN A 132 -9.11 4.57 4.24
C ASN A 132 -7.83 4.72 3.41
N SER A 133 -7.82 5.68 2.49
CA SER A 133 -6.64 6.08 1.72
C SER A 133 -6.52 7.60 1.70
N VAL A 134 -5.31 8.09 1.43
CA VAL A 134 -5.05 9.52 1.36
C VAL A 134 -5.51 10.06 0.02
N LEU A 135 -6.65 10.74 0.02
CA LEU A 135 -7.05 11.58 -1.11
C LEU A 135 -6.15 12.81 -1.16
N GLY A 136 -5.75 13.23 -2.37
CA GLY A 136 -5.10 14.53 -2.56
C GLY A 136 -6.00 15.63 -1.97
N LEU A 137 -5.41 16.56 -1.20
CA LEU A 137 -6.14 17.65 -0.51
C LEU A 137 -6.73 18.72 -1.45
N CYS A 138 -7.03 18.39 -2.71
CA CYS A 138 -7.74 19.29 -3.60
C CYS A 138 -9.25 19.01 -3.52
N SER A 139 -9.85 19.54 -2.46
CA SER A 139 -11.26 19.93 -2.42
C SER A 139 -11.40 21.40 -2.74
#